data_AF-H9FL96-F1
#
_entry.id   AF-H9FL96-F1
#
_cell.length_a   1.000
_cell.length_b   1.000
_cell.length_c   1.000
_cell.angle_alpha   90.00
_cell.angle_beta   90.00
_cell.angle_gamma   90.00
#
_symmetry.space_group_name_H-M   'P 1'
#
loop_
_entity.id
_entity.type
_entity.pdbx_description
1 polymer ?
#
loop_
_entity_poly.entity_id
_entity_poly.type
_entity_poly.pdbx_seq_one_letter_code
_entity_poly.pdbx_strand_id
1 'polypeptide(L)' 'LSGPEAYVFTCINQTAEQQELEDEQRRLCDVQPFLPVLRLVAREGDRVKKLINSQISLLIGKGLHEFDSLCDPEVN' A
#
# COMPACT_ATOMS: atom_id res chain seq x y z
N LEU A 1 21.68 -12.80 4.32
CA LEU A 1 20.27 -12.41 4.06
C LEU A 1 19.74 -11.83 5.37
N SER A 2 19.14 -10.65 5.33
CA SER A 2 18.46 -10.07 6.50
C SER A 2 17.29 -10.97 6.92
N GLY A 3 16.82 -10.84 8.17
CA GLY A 3 15.69 -11.62 8.67
C GLY A 3 14.37 -11.28 7.94
N PRO A 4 13.32 -12.12 8.10
CA PRO A 4 12.02 -11.92 7.45
C PRO A 4 11.41 -10.53 7.69
N GLU A 5 11.63 -9.97 8.89
CA GLU A 5 11.15 -8.64 9.31
C GLU A 5 11.69 -7.47 8.47
N ALA A 6 12.77 -7.69 7.72
CA ALA A 6 13.35 -6.71 6.81
C ALA A 6 12.62 -6.65 5.46
N TYR A 7 11.59 -7.47 5.26
CA TYR A 7 10.86 -7.56 4.01
C TYR A 7 9.36 -7.34 4.21
N VAL A 8 8.69 -6.96 3.13
CA VAL A 8 7.23 -6.79 3.09
C VAL A 8 6.71 -7.24 1.73
N PHE A 9 5.48 -7.76 1.70
CA PHE A 9 4.81 -8.06 0.45
C PHE A 9 4.23 -6.79 -0.18
N THR A 10 4.31 -6.73 -1.50
CA THR A 10 3.67 -5.70 -2.34
C THR A 10 2.77 -6.35 -3.37
N CYS A 11 1.68 -5.66 -3.73
CA CYS A 11 0.81 -6.06 -4.83
C CYS A 11 0.31 -4.82 -5.59
N ILE A 12 -0.22 -5.04 -6.80
CA ILE A 12 -1.03 -4.03 -7.47
C ILE A 12 -2.47 -4.17 -6.96
N ASN A 13 -3.03 -3.12 -6.39
CA ASN A 13 -4.41 -3.09 -5.91
C ASN A 13 -5.40 -2.80 -7.06
N GLN A 14 -6.70 -2.79 -6.76
CA GLN A 14 -7.74 -2.53 -7.76
C GLN A 14 -7.74 -1.08 -8.30
N THR A 15 -7.06 -0.15 -7.62
CA THR A 15 -6.90 1.24 -8.05
C THR A 15 -5.62 1.45 -8.88
N ALA A 16 -5.02 0.38 -9.40
CA ALA A 16 -3.78 0.38 -10.18
C ALA A 16 -2.56 0.95 -9.44
N GLU A 17 -2.57 0.90 -8.10
CA GLU A 17 -1.48 1.37 -7.24
C GLU A 17 -0.68 0.20 -6.70
N GLN A 18 0.63 0.40 -6.60
CA GLN A 18 1.50 -0.51 -5.86
C GLN A 18 1.33 -0.27 -4.35
N GLN A 19 0.77 -1.25 -3.65
CA GLN A 19 0.53 -1.18 -2.21
C GLN A 19 1.46 -2.13 -1.44
N GLU A 20 2.04 -1.64 -0.34
CA GLU A 20 2.72 -2.46 0.67
C GLU A 20 1.73 -3.02 1.69
N LEU A 21 1.85 -4.32 1.98
CA LEU A 21 0.98 -5.06 2.89
C LEU A 21 1.58 -5.09 4.31
N GLU A 22 1.54 -3.93 4.98
CA GLU A 22 2.11 -3.75 6.34
C GLU A 22 1.34 -4.49 7.45
N ASP A 23 0.05 -4.75 7.20
CA ASP A 23 -0.80 -5.61 8.02
C ASP A 23 -0.78 -7.04 7.48
N GLU A 24 0.23 -7.79 7.90
CA GLU A 24 0.42 -9.20 7.52
C GLU A 24 -0.58 -10.15 8.19
N GLN A 25 -1.47 -9.66 9.07
CA GLN A 25 -2.58 -10.45 9.62
C GLN A 25 -3.80 -10.47 8.69
N ARG A 26 -3.85 -9.61 7.67
CA ARG A 26 -4.93 -9.61 6.68
C ARG A 26 -4.90 -10.89 5.84
N ARG A 27 -6.08 -11.45 5.60
CA ARG A 27 -6.23 -12.60 4.71
C ARG A 27 -6.09 -12.14 3.25
N LEU A 28 -5.54 -13.00 2.41
CA LEU A 28 -5.34 -12.71 0.98
C LEU A 28 -6.64 -12.35 0.25
N CYS A 29 -7.78 -12.94 0.64
CA CYS A 29 -9.09 -12.62 0.08
C CYS A 29 -9.54 -11.19 0.40
N ASP A 30 -9.08 -10.63 1.52
CA ASP A 30 -9.40 -9.27 1.95
C ASP A 30 -8.42 -8.25 1.34
N VAL A 31 -7.29 -8.69 0.78
CA VAL A 31 -6.33 -7.84 0.05
C VAL A 31 -6.82 -7.49 -1.34
N GLN A 32 -7.52 -8.43 -2.00
CA GLN A 32 -8.08 -8.28 -3.35
C GLN A 32 -7.09 -7.65 -4.37
N PRO A 33 -5.91 -8.25 -4.58
CA PRO A 33 -4.97 -7.70 -5.56
C PRO A 33 -5.56 -7.79 -6.98
N PHE A 34 -5.18 -6.86 -7.85
CA PHE A 34 -5.64 -6.81 -9.25
C PHE A 34 -5.28 -8.10 -10.01
N LEU A 35 -4.13 -8.69 -9.68
CA LEU A 35 -3.69 -10.01 -10.14
C LEU A 35 -3.23 -10.83 -8.93
N PRO A 36 -3.27 -12.18 -8.99
CA PRO A 36 -2.83 -13.06 -7.90
C PRO A 36 -1.29 -13.14 -7.82
N VAL A 37 -0.63 -11.99 -7.72
CA VAL A 37 0.82 -11.84 -7.69
C VAL A 37 1.19 -10.97 -6.50
N LEU A 38 2.07 -11.50 -5.65
CA LEU A 38 2.71 -10.77 -4.56
C LEU A 38 4.21 -10.70 -4.83
N ARG A 39 4.80 -9.54 -4.62
CA ARG A 39 6.24 -9.32 -4.73
C ARG A 39 6.82 -8.99 -3.37
N LEU A 40 7.83 -9.75 -2.94
CA LEU A 40 8.57 -9.46 -1.73
C LEU A 40 9.61 -8.36 -2.01
N VAL A 41 9.62 -7.32 -1.20
CA VAL A 41 10.58 -6.20 -1.31
C VAL A 41 11.20 -5.91 0.06
N ALA A 42 12.35 -5.23 0.08
CA ALA A 42 12.90 -4.72 1.34
C ALA A 42 11.94 -3.68 1.93
N ARG A 43 11.71 -3.76 3.24
CA ARG A 43 10.86 -2.82 3.97
C ARG A 43 11.60 -1.50 4.13
N GLU A 44 10.98 -0.40 3.72
CA GLU A 44 11.57 0.95 3.75
C GLU A 44 10.59 1.97 4.31
N GLY A 45 11.06 3.03 4.97
CA GLY A 45 10.21 4.13 5.45
C GLY A 45 9.40 3.83 6.72
N ASP A 46 8.41 4.68 6.99
CA ASP A 46 7.60 4.62 8.22
C ASP A 46 6.38 3.68 8.06
N ARG A 47 6.47 2.52 8.71
CA ARG A 47 5.43 1.49 8.73
C ARG A 47 4.09 2.00 9.26
N VAL A 48 4.09 2.81 10.32
CA VAL A 48 2.85 3.31 10.94
C VAL A 48 2.13 4.24 9.98
N LYS A 49 2.88 5.14 9.34
CA LYS A 49 2.34 6.03 8.31
C LYS A 49 1.78 5.26 7.12
N LYS A 50 2.52 4.26 6.60
CA LYS A 50 2.07 3.43 5.47
C LYS A 50 0.80 2.65 5.79
N LEU A 51 0.70 2.09 7.01
CA LEU A 51 -0.48 1.38 7.46
C LEU A 51 -1.72 2.30 7.53
N ILE A 52 -1.56 3.48 8.13
CA ILE A 52 -2.64 4.48 8.23
C ILE A 52 -3.07 4.94 6.83
N ASN A 53 -2.11 5.29 5.97
CA ASN A 53 -2.40 5.70 4.59
C ASN A 53 -3.14 4.63 3.80
N SER A 54 -2.76 3.36 3.96
CA SER A 54 -3.44 2.21 3.35
C SER A 54 -4.90 2.08 3.81
N GLN A 55 -5.16 2.27 5.11
CA GLN A 55 -6.51 2.25 5.67
C GLN A 55 -7.35 3.43 5.14
N ILE A 56 -6.77 4.62 5.03
CA ILE A 56 -7.44 5.79 4.46
C ILE A 56 -7.78 5.55 2.99
N SER A 57 -6.82 5.08 2.17
CA SER A 57 -7.06 4.77 0.75
C SER A 57 -8.20 3.78 0.58
N LEU A 58 -8.24 2.73 1.41
CA LEU A 58 -9.29 1.72 1.39
C LEU A 58 -10.67 2.32 1.72
N LEU A 59 -10.75 3.17 2.75
CA LEU A 59 -12.00 3.80 3.18
C LEU A 59 -12.54 4.83 2.19
N ILE A 60 -11.66 5.57 1.53
CA ILE A 60 -12.03 6.59 0.53
C ILE A 60 -12.24 5.95 -0.86
N GLY A 61 -11.69 4.77 -1.10
CA GLY A 61 -11.72 4.09 -2.40
C GLY A 61 -10.85 4.76 -3.46
N LYS A 62 -9.82 5.51 -3.04
CA LYS A 62 -8.88 6.26 -3.90
C LYS A 62 -7.46 6.15 -3.37
N GLY A 63 -6.49 6.12 -4.27
CA GLY A 63 -5.09 6.12 -3.88
C GLY A 63 -4.69 7.51 -3.37
N LEU A 64 -3.99 7.59 -2.23
CA LEU A 64 -3.59 8.90 -1.68
C LEU A 64 -2.62 9.67 -2.60
N HIS A 65 -1.83 8.94 -3.39
CA HIS A 65 -0.94 9.52 -4.40
C HIS A 65 -1.70 10.32 -5.48
N GLU A 66 -2.99 10.05 -5.69
CA GLU A 66 -3.83 10.85 -6.61
C GLU A 66 -3.93 12.29 -6.12
N PHE A 67 -3.99 12.51 -4.80
CA PHE A 67 -4.03 13.84 -4.20
C PHE A 67 -2.67 14.53 -4.28
N ASP A 68 -1.58 13.80 -3.99
CA ASP A 68 -0.21 14.33 -4.11
C ASP A 68 0.15 14.74 -5.55
N SER A 69 -0.52 14.15 -6.55
CA SER A 69 -0.28 14.42 -7.97
C SER A 69 -1.06 15.64 -8.49
N LEU A 70 -1.99 16.20 -7.70
CA LEU A 70 -2.75 17.39 -8.09
C LEU A 70 -1.83 18.61 -8.03
N CYS A 71 -1.78 19.42 -9.09
CA CYS A 71 -1.03 20.67 -9.12
C CYS A 71 -1.90 21.91 -8.80
N ASP A 72 -3.08 21.70 -8.22
CA ASP A 72 -3.99 22.78 -7.86
C ASP A 72 -3.52 23.45 -6.54
N PRO A 73 -3.23 24.76 -6.53
CA PRO A 73 -2.78 25.47 -5.33
C PRO A 73 -3.87 25.64 -4.27
N GLU A 74 -5.16 25.38 -4.58
CA GLU A 74 -6.21 25.34 -3.55
C GLU A 74 -6.17 24.03 -2.74
N VAL A 75 -5.64 22.95 -3.32
CA VAL A 75 -5.60 21.61 -2.71
C VAL A 75 -4.30 21.35 -1.95
N ASN A 76 -3.18 21.96 -2.39
CA ASN A 76 -1.84 21.79 -1.82
C ASN A 76 -1.48 22.84 -0.78
#